data_AF-A0A1G0LHK5-F1
#
_entry.id   AF-A0A1G0LHK5-F1
#
_cell.length_a   1.000
_cell.length_b   1.000
_cell.length_c   1.000
_cell.angle_alpha   90.00
_cell.angle_beta   90.00
_cell.angle_gamma   90.00
#
_symmetry.space_group_name_H-M   'P 1'
#
loop_
_entity.id
_entity.type
_entity.pdbx_description
1 polymer ?
#
loop_
_entity_poly.entity_id
_entity_poly.type
_entity_poly.pdbx_seq_one_letter_code
_entity_poly.pdbx_strand_id
1 'polypeptide(L)' 'MVEKLKNKDYDLISIIYNASQATETCSQYIKDAEKERDPEVKQFFNEVLETNSHLVQRGKQLLKDRLQ' A
#
# COMPACT_ATOMS: atom_id res chain seq x y z
N MET A 1 0.97 -13.32 -29.33
CA MET A 1 -0.14 -12.47 -28.82
C MET A 1 0.02 -12.20 -27.32
N VAL A 2 1.17 -11.69 -26.87
CA VAL A 2 1.50 -11.48 -25.43
C VAL A 2 1.53 -9.99 -25.06
N GLU A 3 0.92 -9.13 -25.89
CA GLU A 3 1.14 -7.67 -25.82
C GLU A 3 -0.03 -6.87 -25.21
N LYS A 4 -1.15 -7.53 -24.87
CA LYS A 4 -2.36 -6.87 -24.35
C LYS A 4 -2.44 -6.75 -22.82
N LEU A 5 -1.39 -7.11 -22.10
CA LEU A 5 -1.28 -6.92 -20.65
C LEU A 5 -0.47 -5.67 -20.25
N LYS A 6 -0.33 -4.68 -21.13
CA LYS A 6 -0.29 -3.26 -20.72
C LYS A 6 -1.69 -2.87 -20.24
N ASN A 7 -2.15 -3.58 -19.21
CA ASN A 7 -3.52 -3.74 -18.80
C ASN A 7 -3.73 -2.80 -17.64
N LYS A 8 -4.53 -1.75 -17.82
CA LYS A 8 -5.02 -0.89 -16.75
C LYS A 8 -5.39 -1.62 -15.44
N ASP A 9 -5.80 -2.88 -15.53
CA ASP A 9 -6.15 -3.72 -14.38
C ASP A 9 -4.90 -4.36 -13.73
N TYR A 10 -3.90 -4.74 -14.51
CA TYR A 10 -2.58 -5.13 -14.01
C TYR A 10 -1.89 -3.96 -13.30
N ASP A 11 -1.97 -2.75 -13.87
CA ASP A 11 -1.39 -1.55 -13.25
C ASP A 11 -2.08 -1.24 -11.92
N LEU A 12 -3.41 -1.35 -11.86
CA LEU A 12 -4.18 -1.18 -10.62
C LEU A 12 -3.80 -2.24 -9.57
N ILE A 13 -3.71 -3.51 -9.96
CA ILE A 13 -3.29 -4.61 -9.07
C ILE A 13 -1.87 -4.36 -8.55
N SER A 14 -0.96 -3.90 -9.41
CA SER A 14 0.42 -3.58 -9.02
C SER A 14 0.46 -2.46 -7.98
N ILE A 15 -0.34 -1.40 -8.15
CA ILE A 15 -0.43 -0.33 -7.14
C ILE A 15 -1.01 -0.84 -5.82
N ILE A 16 -2.06 -1.67 -5.85
CA ILE A 16 -2.64 -2.27 -4.64
C ILE A 16 -1.61 -3.13 -3.91
N TYR A 17 -0.83 -3.92 -4.66
CA TYR A 17 0.21 -4.79 -4.10
C TYR A 17 1.34 -3.99 -3.45
N ASN A 18 1.84 -2.94 -4.10
CA ASN A 18 2.89 -2.08 -3.54
C ASN A 18 2.40 -1.32 -2.31
N ALA A 19 1.17 -0.79 -2.33
CA ALA A 19 0.58 -0.15 -1.16
C ALA A 19 0.42 -1.15 0.01
N SER A 20 0.02 -2.38 -0.28
CA SER A 20 -0.09 -3.44 0.75
C SER A 20 1.28 -3.76 1.37
N GLN A 21 2.32 -3.96 0.56
CA GLN A 21 3.69 -4.18 1.08
C GLN A 21 4.19 -2.98 1.90
N ALA A 22 3.84 -1.74 1.50
CA ALA A 22 4.20 -0.56 2.26
C ALA A 22 3.57 -0.59 3.66
N THR A 23 2.31 -1.04 3.80
CA THR A 23 1.68 -1.18 5.13
C THR A 23 2.38 -2.21 6.02
N GLU A 24 2.79 -3.35 5.45
CA GLU A 24 3.52 -4.41 6.18
C GLU A 24 4.90 -3.90 6.63
N THR A 25 5.62 -3.24 5.72
CA THR A 25 6.94 -2.65 5.99
C THR A 25 6.86 -1.57 7.07
N CYS A 26 5.90 -0.63 6.96
CA CYS A 26 5.72 0.42 7.95
C CYS A 26 5.37 -0.15 9.31
N SER A 27 4.56 -1.21 9.39
CA SER A 27 4.20 -1.85 10.66
C SER A 27 5.43 -2.40 11.40
N GLN A 28 6.44 -2.87 10.67
CA GLN A 28 7.72 -3.28 11.27
C GLN A 28 8.54 -2.06 11.69
N TYR A 29 8.69 -1.07 10.82
CA TYR A 29 9.54 0.10 11.08
C TYR A 29 9.00 1.03 12.17
N ILE A 30 7.68 1.09 12.38
CA ILE A 30 7.07 1.77 13.52
C ILE A 30 7.59 1.16 14.83
N LYS A 31 7.69 -0.17 14.93
CA LYS A 31 8.20 -0.85 16.13
C LYS A 31 9.69 -0.58 16.35
N ASP A 32 10.45 -0.43 15.27
CA ASP A 32 11.88 -0.15 15.37
C ASP A 32 12.11 1.31 15.79
N ALA A 33 11.38 2.27 15.22
CA ALA A 33 11.38 3.66 15.67
C ALA A 33 10.94 3.83 17.14
N GLU A 34 9.99 3.01 17.61
CA GLU A 34 9.62 2.96 19.03
C GLU A 34 10.78 2.50 19.94
N LYS A 35 11.54 1.48 19.54
CA LYS A 35 12.71 0.99 20.29
C LYS A 35 13.81 2.03 20.32
N GLU A 36 14.01 2.74 19.21
CA GLU A 36 15.02 3.79 19.05
C GLU A 36 14.62 5.11 19.70
N ARG A 37 13.38 5.23 20.19
CA ARG A 37 12.80 6.43 20.79
C ARG A 37 12.81 7.64 19.85
N ASP A 38 12.51 7.39 18.57
CA ASP A 38 12.37 8.41 17.54
C ASP A 38 10.88 8.67 17.23
N PRO A 39 10.24 9.62 17.93
CA PRO A 39 8.81 9.88 17.76
C PRO A 39 8.48 10.54 16.41
N GLU A 40 9.40 11.28 15.82
CA GLU A 40 9.19 11.99 14.55
C GLU A 40 9.12 10.99 13.39
N VAL A 41 10.10 10.08 13.32
CA VAL A 41 10.12 9.02 12.31
C VAL A 41 8.97 8.04 12.52
N LYS A 42 8.65 7.69 13.78
CA LYS A 42 7.47 6.88 14.09
C LYS A 42 6.19 7.52 13.55
N GLN A 43 5.99 8.83 13.76
CA GLN A 43 4.80 9.53 13.28
C GLN A 43 4.72 9.47 11.76
N PHE A 44 5.81 9.78 11.07
CA PHE A 44 5.86 9.70 9.61
C PHE A 44 5.48 8.31 9.08
N PHE A 45 6.01 7.23 9.68
CA PHE A 45 5.64 5.86 9.26
C PHE A 45 4.17 5.51 9.53
N ASN A 46 3.57 6.05 10.60
CA ASN A 46 2.13 5.90 10.83
C ASN A 46 1.31 6.60 9.74
N GLU A 47 1.68 7.82 9.34
CA GLU A 47 1.00 8.55 8.26
C GLU A 47 1.09 7.78 6.92
N VAL A 48 2.25 7.20 6.61
CA VAL A 48 2.45 6.35 5.44
C VAL A 48 1.59 5.08 5.52
N LEU A 49 1.53 4.43 6.69
CA LEU A 49 0.71 3.23 6.91
C LEU A 49 -0.78 3.51 6.70
N GLU A 50 -1.29 4.59 7.30
CA GLU A 50 -2.70 4.99 7.20
C GLU A 50 -3.07 5.32 5.74
N THR A 51 -2.22 6.11 5.07
CA THR A 51 -2.42 6.49 3.67
C THR A 51 -2.46 5.26 2.77
N ASN A 52 -1.49 4.36 2.89
CA ASN A 52 -1.45 3.14 2.08
C ASN A 52 -2.61 2.20 2.38
N SER A 53 -3.00 2.08 3.66
CA SER A 53 -4.17 1.27 4.05
C SER A 53 -5.45 1.77 3.38
N HIS A 54 -5.67 3.09 3.36
CA HIS A 54 -6.79 3.70 2.65
C HIS A 54 -6.72 3.44 1.13
N LEU A 55 -5.53 3.59 0.51
CA LEU A 55 -5.34 3.33 -0.92
C LEU A 55 -5.59 1.88 -1.29
N VAL A 56 -5.19 0.92 -0.45
CA VAL A 56 -5.49 -0.51 -0.65
C VAL A 56 -6.99 -0.76 -0.67
N GLN A 57 -7.74 -0.23 0.30
CA GLN A 57 -9.19 -0.42 0.35
C GLN A 57 -9.89 0.19 -0.86
N ARG A 58 -9.54 1.45 -1.20
CA ARG A 58 -10.09 2.13 -2.37
C ARG A 58 -9.74 1.40 -3.68
N GLY A 59 -8.49 0.94 -3.81
CA GLY A 59 -8.04 0.19 -4.98
C GLY A 59 -8.78 -1.14 -5.13
N LYS A 60 -8.99 -1.88 -4.03
CA LYS A 60 -9.79 -3.11 -4.03
C LYS A 60 -11.24 -2.86 -4.47
N GLN A 61 -11.84 -1.75 -4.05
CA GLN A 61 -13.19 -1.37 -4.50
C GLN A 61 -13.22 -1.10 -6.01
N LEU A 62 -12.26 -0.33 -6.53
CA LEU A 62 -12.15 -0.08 -7.98
C LEU A 62 -11.94 -1.36 -8.79
N LEU A 63 -11.17 -2.31 -8.27
CA LEU A 63 -10.95 -3.60 -8.92
C LEU A 63 -12.23 -4.43 -8.94
N LYS A 64 -12.97 -4.46 -7.81
CA LYS A 64 -14.25 -5.17 -7.72
C LYS A 64 -15.25 -4.65 -8.75
N ASP A 65 -15.39 -3.34 -8.88
CA ASP A 65 -16.34 -2.71 -9.80
C ASP A 65 -15.99 -2.97 -11.28
N ARG A 66 -14.75 -3.37 -11.59
CA ARG A 66 -14.29 -3.70 -12.95
C ARG A 66 -14.42 -5.17 -13.32
N LEU A 67 -14.53 -6.05 -12.32
CA LEU A 67 -14.67 -7.49 -12.51
C LEU A 67 -16.13 -7.96 -12.52
N GLN A 68 -17.07 -7.04 -12.28
CA GLN A 68 -18.51 -7.22 -12.44
C GLN A 68 -18.94 -6.90 -13.88
#